data_AF-A0A844P416-F1
#
_entry.id   AF-A0A844P416-F1
#
_cell.length_a   1.000
_cell.length_b   1.000
_cell.length_c   1.000
_cell.angle_alpha   90.00
_cell.angle_beta   90.00
_cell.angle_gamma   90.00
#
_symmetry.space_group_name_H-M   'P 1'
#
loop_
_entity.id
_entity.type
_entity.pdbx_description
1 polymer ?
#
loop_
_entity_poly.entity_id
_entity_poly.type
_entity_poly.pdbx_seq_one_letter_code
_entity_poly.pdbx_strand_id
1 'polypeptide(L)'
;MNKKNIQLLKHTLSEIISLYMIEKTNKNAPWLTDFEKHVVSIARDLINKLEDPLVLFSDNVDISDFNIHNLILNLIELRNDEQSTYKSTVLTNSITTLKNIQNKSTVYDGDISINNSIDENSINGKLRQLEIKQFDINNSISESLEKIDKRTGDSENYLKRVERGINHSLRKEQSEITEQNKEILLSIFEDGRKELKDISESSAKKLHIDIDKKSNELSNNFNIKYETLLENVRTKTEIAIQELNDANEKFDDTIGKQQASFETSVLELINKVKEEEVKFKDRLNETIISEIGKYKSARRLLKEQIKQAEDIVGILSKKAMAHEHLRQARQEYINYWIFQGTGLLFLFFAILMSVAIFGDSLGLKLPWLSWLIEFQLNNGSTTLDPTKVGSEASWFFKRISIILLLTAPGLYLLKEAAGHRAKENLYRQRGIQLAAISPYLSELEPNERNAVKKDLVKSFFSFHDGKVDTKNVPDFIRDLKETTKIIRSLENVSQKNISRPSRNRNRRNNNKATQG
;
A
#
# COMPACT_ATOMS: atom_id res chain seq x y z
N MET A 1 16.15 -35.99 -17.99
CA MET A 1 15.18 -37.07 -18.33
C MET A 1 13.96 -36.45 -19.00
N ASN A 2 13.34 -37.06 -20.03
CA ASN A 2 12.05 -36.59 -20.57
C ASN A 2 10.93 -36.80 -19.52
N LYS A 3 9.96 -35.88 -19.45
CA LYS A 3 8.79 -35.88 -18.55
C LYS A 3 8.11 -37.26 -18.42
N LYS A 4 8.08 -38.02 -19.51
CA LYS A 4 7.55 -39.40 -19.54
C LYS A 4 8.32 -40.37 -18.64
N ASN A 5 9.65 -40.26 -18.56
CA ASN A 5 10.49 -41.13 -17.72
C ASN A 5 10.40 -40.74 -16.24
N ILE A 6 10.21 -39.46 -15.93
CA ILE A 6 9.98 -38.99 -14.55
C ILE A 6 8.62 -39.49 -14.05
N GLN A 7 7.57 -39.44 -14.88
CA GLN A 7 6.26 -39.99 -14.53
C GLN A 7 6.31 -41.51 -14.34
N LEU A 8 7.05 -42.23 -15.20
CA LEU A 8 7.25 -43.68 -15.05
C LEU A 8 7.98 -44.00 -13.74
N LEU A 9 9.05 -43.26 -13.42
CA LEU A 9 9.80 -43.43 -12.18
C LEU A 9 8.92 -43.18 -10.94
N LYS A 10 8.12 -42.10 -10.95
CA LYS A 10 7.14 -41.78 -9.89
C LYS A 10 6.13 -42.92 -9.71
N HIS A 11 5.61 -43.46 -10.81
CA HIS A 11 4.68 -44.58 -10.78
C HIS A 11 5.30 -45.82 -10.13
N THR A 12 6.50 -46.23 -10.58
CA THR A 12 7.20 -47.39 -10.01
C THR A 12 7.55 -47.21 -8.54
N LEU A 13 7.99 -46.02 -8.12
CA LEU A 13 8.29 -45.75 -6.70
C LEU A 13 7.02 -45.76 -5.84
N SER A 14 5.92 -45.21 -6.36
CA SER A 14 4.61 -45.26 -5.70
C SER A 14 4.08 -46.69 -5.59
N GLU A 15 4.26 -47.51 -6.63
CA GLU A 15 3.90 -48.93 -6.60
C GLU A 15 4.70 -49.69 -5.53
N ILE A 16 6.01 -49.49 -5.47
CA ILE A 16 6.88 -50.12 -4.45
C ILE A 16 6.42 -49.75 -3.04
N ILE A 17 6.11 -48.47 -2.78
CA ILE A 17 5.62 -48.03 -1.47
C ILE A 17 4.23 -48.61 -1.17
N SER A 18 3.36 -48.69 -2.18
CA SER A 18 2.01 -49.24 -2.00
C SER A 18 2.03 -50.75 -1.70
N LEU A 19 2.86 -51.52 -2.40
CA LEU A 19 3.07 -52.94 -2.15
C LEU A 19 3.61 -53.17 -0.74
N TYR A 20 4.58 -52.35 -0.31
CA TYR A 20 5.14 -52.41 1.04
C TYR A 20 4.10 -52.06 2.14
N MET A 21 3.22 -51.09 1.89
CA MET A 21 2.15 -50.71 2.83
C MET A 21 1.05 -51.77 2.92
N ILE A 22 0.74 -52.46 1.80
CA ILE A 22 -0.20 -53.58 1.75
C ILE A 22 0.33 -54.77 2.56
N GLU A 23 1.63 -55.05 2.48
CA GLU A 23 2.28 -56.12 3.24
C GLU A 23 2.28 -55.85 4.75
N LYS A 24 2.47 -54.58 5.16
CA LYS A 24 2.37 -54.14 6.56
C LYS A 24 0.97 -54.30 7.16
N THR A 25 -0.08 -54.20 6.36
CA THR A 25 -1.46 -54.41 6.83
C THR A 25 -1.82 -55.87 7.04
N ASN A 26 -0.98 -56.82 6.60
CA ASN A 26 -1.36 -58.23 6.55
C ASN A 26 -0.65 -59.18 7.53
N LYS A 27 0.19 -58.71 8.48
CA LYS A 27 0.58 -59.46 9.69
C LYS A 27 1.46 -58.63 10.64
N ASN A 28 1.25 -58.80 11.94
CA ASN A 28 2.17 -58.37 13.01
C ASN A 28 3.51 -59.11 12.88
N ALA A 29 4.47 -58.54 12.15
CA ALA A 29 5.85 -59.04 12.07
C ALA A 29 6.80 -58.07 12.79
N PRO A 30 7.27 -58.39 14.02
CA PRO A 30 8.13 -57.52 14.82
C PRO A 30 9.63 -57.56 14.42
N TRP A 31 9.98 -58.18 13.29
CA TRP A 31 11.37 -58.35 12.84
C TRP A 31 11.72 -57.63 11.52
N LEU A 32 10.88 -56.70 11.05
CA LEU A 32 11.25 -55.85 9.91
C LEU A 32 12.57 -55.14 10.20
N THR A 33 13.57 -55.50 9.41
CA THR A 33 14.96 -55.11 9.61
C THR A 33 15.13 -53.61 9.35
N ASP A 34 16.09 -52.98 10.04
CA ASP A 34 16.34 -51.54 9.88
C ASP A 34 16.67 -51.14 8.42
N PHE A 35 17.06 -52.11 7.59
CA PHE A 35 17.26 -51.97 6.15
C PHE A 35 15.97 -51.60 5.39
N GLU A 36 14.84 -52.24 5.68
CA GLU A 36 13.58 -51.99 4.97
C GLU A 36 12.99 -50.61 5.30
N LYS A 37 13.15 -50.18 6.56
CA LYS A 37 12.85 -48.80 6.98
C LYS A 37 13.73 -47.80 6.24
N HIS A 38 15.00 -48.13 6.02
CA HIS A 38 15.94 -47.28 5.30
C HIS A 38 15.55 -47.13 3.82
N VAL A 39 15.19 -48.23 3.14
CA VAL A 39 14.75 -48.23 1.74
C VAL A 39 13.47 -47.39 1.57
N VAL A 40 12.49 -47.54 2.46
CA VAL A 40 11.24 -46.75 2.41
C VAL A 40 11.49 -45.28 2.72
N SER A 41 12.42 -44.97 3.64
CA SER A 41 12.83 -43.59 3.92
C SER A 41 13.47 -42.95 2.69
N ILE A 42 14.39 -43.65 2.02
CA ILE A 42 15.06 -43.17 0.80
C ILE A 42 14.04 -42.97 -0.32
N ALA A 43 13.11 -43.91 -0.52
CA ALA A 43 12.07 -43.80 -1.54
C ALA A 43 11.14 -42.59 -1.29
N ARG A 44 10.79 -42.32 -0.04
CA ARG A 44 9.95 -41.17 0.34
C ARG A 44 10.69 -39.84 0.15
N ASP A 45 11.96 -39.76 0.54
CA ASP A 45 12.79 -38.57 0.29
C ASP A 45 12.97 -38.28 -1.19
N LEU A 46 13.12 -39.32 -2.02
CA LEU A 46 13.19 -39.23 -3.47
C LEU A 46 11.89 -38.68 -4.08
N ILE A 47 10.72 -39.15 -3.62
CA ILE A 47 9.43 -38.66 -4.08
C ILE A 47 9.25 -37.18 -3.70
N ASN A 48 9.57 -36.82 -2.46
CA ASN A 48 9.47 -35.44 -1.98
C ASN A 48 10.37 -34.49 -2.78
N LYS A 49 11.61 -34.91 -3.09
CA LYS A 49 12.53 -34.14 -3.95
C LYS A 49 12.03 -34.04 -5.40
N LEU A 50 11.30 -35.04 -5.89
CA LEU A 50 10.68 -35.03 -7.22
C LEU A 50 9.34 -34.28 -7.27
N GLU A 51 8.74 -33.96 -6.13
CA GLU A 51 7.53 -33.13 -6.01
C GLU A 51 7.81 -31.64 -5.92
N ASP A 52 9.06 -31.23 -5.67
CA ASP A 52 9.45 -29.83 -5.74
C ASP A 52 9.26 -29.29 -7.17
N PRO A 53 8.36 -28.32 -7.39
CA PRO A 53 8.07 -27.80 -8.72
C PRO A 53 9.28 -27.12 -9.38
N LEU A 54 10.31 -26.74 -8.61
CA LEU A 54 11.52 -26.10 -9.13
C LEU A 54 12.51 -27.10 -9.79
N VAL A 55 12.47 -28.38 -9.41
CA VAL A 55 13.33 -29.43 -9.99
C VAL A 55 12.95 -29.75 -11.44
N LEU A 56 11.72 -29.42 -11.86
CA LEU A 56 11.27 -29.55 -13.25
C LEU A 56 11.81 -28.45 -14.18
N PHE A 57 12.44 -27.40 -13.64
CA PHE A 57 12.93 -26.23 -14.40
C PHE A 57 14.46 -26.06 -14.39
N SER A 58 15.23 -26.91 -13.69
CA SER A 58 16.70 -26.87 -13.78
C SER A 58 17.20 -27.80 -14.88
N ASP A 59 17.78 -27.24 -15.94
CA ASP A 59 18.32 -28.00 -17.08
C ASP A 59 19.54 -28.89 -16.73
N ASN A 60 20.09 -28.76 -15.51
CA ASN A 60 21.20 -29.59 -15.01
C ASN A 60 20.85 -30.18 -13.64
N VAL A 61 20.10 -31.28 -13.63
CA VAL A 61 20.07 -32.20 -12.48
C VAL A 61 21.19 -33.21 -12.70
N ASP A 62 22.26 -33.09 -11.93
CA ASP A 62 23.38 -34.04 -11.97
C ASP A 62 22.95 -35.35 -11.29
N ILE A 63 22.63 -36.36 -12.10
CA ILE A 63 22.12 -37.67 -11.64
C ILE A 63 23.26 -38.52 -11.05
N SER A 64 24.52 -38.08 -11.14
CA SER A 64 25.68 -38.78 -10.56
C SER A 64 25.59 -38.97 -9.05
N ASP A 65 24.85 -38.11 -8.35
CA ASP A 65 24.64 -38.24 -6.89
C ASP A 65 23.59 -39.30 -6.53
N PHE A 66 22.77 -39.73 -7.50
CA PHE A 66 21.80 -40.80 -7.31
C PHE A 66 22.42 -42.14 -7.68
N ASN A 67 23.00 -42.80 -6.69
CA ASN A 67 23.66 -44.11 -6.77
C ASN A 67 22.65 -45.27 -7.00
N ILE A 68 21.75 -45.11 -7.97
CA ILE A 68 20.70 -46.05 -8.39
C ILE A 68 21.33 -47.34 -8.92
N HIS A 69 22.53 -47.27 -9.47
CA HIS A 69 23.28 -48.42 -9.95
C HIS A 69 23.61 -49.41 -8.82
N ASN A 70 24.04 -48.91 -7.65
CA ASN A 70 24.30 -49.76 -6.47
C ASN A 70 23.02 -50.33 -5.87
N LEU A 71 21.91 -49.59 -5.95
CA LEU A 71 20.61 -50.06 -5.45
C LEU A 71 20.03 -51.18 -6.33
N ILE A 72 20.22 -51.11 -7.65
CA ILE A 72 19.83 -52.16 -8.59
C ILE A 72 20.75 -53.38 -8.48
N LEU A 73 22.06 -53.20 -8.32
CA LEU A 73 23.00 -54.31 -8.15
C LEU A 73 22.72 -55.11 -6.87
N ASN A 74 22.44 -54.43 -5.74
CA ASN A 74 22.07 -55.10 -4.50
C ASN A 74 20.73 -55.86 -4.60
N LEU A 75 19.77 -55.36 -5.39
CA LEU A 75 18.49 -56.05 -5.63
C LEU A 75 18.63 -57.26 -6.58
N ILE A 76 19.60 -57.23 -7.50
CA ILE A 76 19.90 -58.36 -8.40
C ILE A 76 20.68 -59.45 -7.65
N GLU A 77 21.57 -59.07 -6.74
CA GLU A 77 22.36 -60.02 -5.92
C GLU A 77 21.45 -60.81 -4.95
N LEU A 78 20.41 -60.18 -4.40
CA LEU A 78 19.43 -60.83 -3.52
C LEU A 78 18.44 -61.77 -4.23
N ARG A 79 18.27 -61.67 -5.55
CA ARG A 79 17.33 -62.55 -6.31
C ARG A 79 17.96 -63.87 -6.76
N ASN A 80 19.29 -63.99 -6.71
CA ASN A 80 20.00 -65.17 -7.20
C ASN A 80 20.19 -66.29 -6.17
N ASP A 81 19.76 -66.11 -4.91
CA ASP A 81 20.00 -67.11 -3.85
C ASP A 81 18.83 -68.08 -3.59
N GLU A 82 17.68 -67.93 -4.26
CA GLU A 82 16.55 -68.85 -4.13
C GLU A 82 15.99 -69.26 -5.50
N GLN A 83 16.73 -70.13 -6.21
CA GLN A 83 16.21 -71.24 -7.06
C GLN A 83 17.30 -71.74 -8.03
N SER A 84 18.14 -72.70 -7.60
CA SER A 84 18.80 -73.63 -8.53
C SER A 84 19.38 -74.88 -7.86
N THR A 85 18.53 -75.71 -7.24
CA THR A 85 18.96 -77.06 -6.83
C THR A 85 17.91 -78.12 -7.09
N TYR A 86 17.31 -78.14 -8.27
CA TYR A 86 16.63 -79.33 -8.79
C TYR A 86 16.57 -79.27 -10.33
N LYS A 87 17.34 -80.17 -10.97
CA LYS A 87 17.36 -80.59 -12.40
C LYS A 87 18.68 -80.36 -13.14
N SER A 88 19.61 -81.31 -12.97
CA SER A 88 20.47 -81.75 -14.09
C SER A 88 20.79 -83.25 -14.01
N THR A 89 19.77 -84.07 -13.69
CA THR A 89 19.86 -85.54 -13.68
C THR A 89 19.38 -86.11 -15.02
N VAL A 90 19.93 -85.68 -16.16
CA VAL A 90 19.61 -86.25 -17.49
C VAL A 90 20.83 -86.37 -18.42
N LEU A 91 22.07 -86.10 -17.98
CA LEU A 91 23.23 -86.10 -18.87
C LEU A 91 24.44 -86.93 -18.37
N THR A 92 24.18 -87.99 -17.60
CA THR A 92 25.23 -88.83 -16.99
C THR A 92 25.08 -90.33 -17.21
N ASN A 93 24.25 -90.78 -18.16
CA ASN A 93 24.03 -92.21 -18.45
C ASN A 93 24.23 -92.61 -19.92
N SER A 94 25.04 -91.88 -20.69
CA SER A 94 25.26 -92.19 -22.13
C SER A 94 26.72 -92.19 -22.59
N ILE A 95 27.71 -92.16 -21.69
CA ILE A 95 29.14 -92.01 -22.06
C ILE A 95 30.05 -93.18 -21.59
N THR A 96 29.53 -94.26 -20.99
CA THR A 96 30.36 -95.35 -20.44
C THR A 96 30.28 -96.71 -21.15
N THR A 97 29.58 -96.85 -22.28
CA THR A 97 29.47 -98.14 -23.02
C THR A 97 30.04 -98.15 -24.44
N LEU A 98 30.82 -97.14 -24.83
CA LEU A 98 31.48 -97.10 -26.16
C LEU A 98 32.95 -96.69 -26.04
N LYS A 99 33.75 -97.43 -25.25
CA LYS A 99 35.20 -97.18 -25.21
C LYS A 99 36.12 -98.35 -24.85
N ASN A 100 35.80 -99.64 -25.11
CA ASN A 100 36.85 -100.69 -25.01
C ASN A 100 36.57 -102.06 -25.69
N ILE A 101 35.82 -102.11 -26.79
CA ILE A 101 35.89 -103.26 -27.73
C ILE A 101 36.51 -102.77 -29.03
N GLN A 102 37.82 -102.53 -28.97
CA GLN A 102 38.62 -102.31 -30.16
C GLN A 102 40.08 -102.56 -29.79
N ASN A 103 40.49 -103.84 -29.74
CA ASN A 103 41.87 -104.24 -29.99
C ASN A 103 42.04 -105.76 -30.15
N LYS A 104 42.72 -106.11 -31.25
CA LYS A 104 43.39 -107.37 -31.59
C LYS A 104 42.56 -108.53 -32.17
N SER A 105 42.31 -108.39 -33.46
CA SER A 105 42.47 -109.46 -34.46
C SER A 105 43.88 -109.33 -35.08
N THR A 106 44.70 -110.39 -35.00
CA THR A 106 45.89 -110.62 -35.84
C THR A 106 46.04 -112.14 -36.01
N VAL A 107 45.70 -112.67 -37.18
CA VAL A 107 46.61 -113.15 -38.24
C VAL A 107 47.30 -114.49 -37.90
N TYR A 108 46.93 -115.49 -38.70
CA TYR A 108 47.57 -116.78 -38.92
C TYR A 108 48.85 -116.58 -39.75
N ASP A 109 49.94 -117.24 -39.39
CA ASP A 109 50.97 -117.66 -40.35
C ASP A 109 51.63 -118.93 -39.82
N GLY A 110 51.72 -119.95 -40.69
CA GLY A 110 52.39 -121.21 -40.40
C GLY A 110 53.89 -121.12 -40.65
N ASP A 111 54.64 -122.06 -40.08
CA ASP A 111 55.53 -122.88 -40.89
C ASP A 111 56.10 -124.05 -40.07
N ILE A 112 56.00 -125.23 -40.69
CA ILE A 112 56.62 -126.48 -40.30
C ILE A 112 57.91 -126.58 -41.12
N SER A 113 59.05 -126.85 -40.48
CA SER A 113 60.24 -127.33 -41.17
C SER A 113 60.66 -128.72 -40.65
N ILE A 114 60.81 -129.61 -41.63
CA ILE A 114 61.19 -131.01 -41.57
C ILE A 114 62.68 -131.11 -41.93
N ASN A 115 63.39 -132.04 -41.30
CA ASN A 115 64.58 -132.72 -41.87
C ASN A 115 64.51 -134.17 -41.36
N ASN A 116 64.05 -135.15 -42.16
CA ASN A 116 64.70 -135.89 -43.26
C ASN A 116 65.87 -136.80 -42.86
N SER A 117 65.57 -138.11 -42.84
CA SER A 117 66.33 -139.21 -43.45
C SER A 117 65.34 -140.37 -43.72
N ILE A 118 64.63 -140.38 -44.86
CA ILE A 118 64.88 -141.15 -46.11
C ILE A 118 64.90 -142.68 -45.93
N ASP A 119 63.82 -143.33 -46.43
CA ASP A 119 63.82 -144.62 -47.15
C ASP A 119 62.67 -144.60 -48.19
N GLU A 120 62.94 -144.93 -49.46
CA GLU A 120 62.54 -144.11 -50.63
C GLU A 120 61.54 -144.74 -51.65
N ASN A 121 60.71 -145.73 -51.28
CA ASN A 121 59.82 -146.39 -52.28
C ASN A 121 58.29 -146.29 -52.02
N SER A 122 57.83 -145.40 -51.12
CA SER A 122 56.40 -145.25 -50.76
C SER A 122 55.79 -143.86 -51.07
N ILE A 123 56.60 -142.86 -51.47
CA ILE A 123 56.21 -141.43 -51.41
C ILE A 123 55.50 -140.90 -52.67
N ASN A 124 55.80 -141.41 -53.87
CA ASN A 124 55.26 -140.84 -55.12
C ASN A 124 53.75 -141.08 -55.36
N GLY A 125 53.12 -142.04 -54.69
CA GLY A 125 51.66 -142.26 -54.79
C GLY A 125 50.84 -141.29 -53.94
N LYS A 126 51.39 -140.85 -52.80
CA LYS A 126 50.65 -140.01 -51.83
C LYS A 126 50.66 -138.52 -52.18
N LEU A 127 51.70 -138.02 -52.85
CA LEU A 127 51.81 -136.61 -53.25
C LEU A 127 50.74 -136.20 -54.28
N ARG A 128 50.41 -137.08 -55.24
CA ARG A 128 49.39 -136.79 -56.26
C ARG A 128 47.96 -136.82 -55.71
N GLN A 129 47.71 -137.57 -54.62
CA GLN A 129 46.41 -137.56 -53.92
C GLN A 129 46.23 -136.32 -53.03
N LEU A 130 47.32 -135.71 -52.55
CA LEU A 130 47.26 -134.50 -51.72
C LEU A 130 46.96 -133.25 -52.56
N GLU A 131 47.52 -133.11 -53.76
CA GLU A 131 47.20 -132.00 -54.67
C GLU A 131 45.72 -131.96 -55.06
N ILE A 132 45.13 -133.11 -55.42
CA ILE A 132 43.72 -133.19 -55.81
C ILE A 132 42.81 -132.84 -54.61
N LYS A 133 43.12 -133.34 -53.41
CA LYS A 133 42.36 -133.00 -52.20
C LYS A 133 42.48 -131.52 -51.84
N GLN A 134 43.64 -130.91 -52.06
CA GLN A 134 43.84 -129.49 -51.74
C GLN A 134 43.08 -128.57 -52.70
N PHE A 135 42.98 -128.95 -53.98
CA PHE A 135 42.13 -128.27 -54.96
C PHE A 135 40.64 -128.36 -54.60
N ASP A 136 40.15 -129.54 -54.25
CA ASP A 136 38.74 -129.75 -53.87
C ASP A 136 38.37 -128.99 -52.58
N ILE A 137 39.30 -128.92 -51.61
CA ILE A 137 39.11 -128.14 -50.39
C ILE A 137 39.00 -126.65 -50.70
N ASN A 138 39.86 -126.11 -51.56
CA ASN A 138 39.84 -124.68 -51.89
C ASN A 138 38.55 -124.27 -52.65
N ASN A 139 38.04 -125.13 -53.54
CA ASN A 139 36.77 -124.89 -54.21
C ASN A 139 35.59 -124.93 -53.22
N SER A 140 35.56 -125.91 -52.31
CA SER A 140 34.51 -126.01 -51.29
C SER A 140 34.53 -124.84 -50.31
N ILE A 141 35.71 -124.32 -49.98
CA ILE A 141 35.88 -123.11 -49.15
C ILE A 141 35.33 -121.88 -49.88
N SER A 142 35.66 -121.68 -51.17
CA SER A 142 35.14 -120.53 -51.93
C SER A 142 33.62 -120.57 -52.06
N GLU A 143 33.05 -121.75 -52.35
CA GLU A 143 31.59 -121.91 -52.46
C GLU A 143 30.88 -121.70 -51.11
N SER A 144 31.52 -122.09 -50.02
CA SER A 144 31.00 -121.86 -48.66
C SER A 144 31.08 -120.38 -48.27
N LEU A 145 32.16 -119.68 -48.64
CA LEU A 145 32.32 -118.24 -48.41
C LEU A 145 31.29 -117.43 -49.19
N GLU A 146 31.02 -117.77 -50.45
CA GLU A 146 29.99 -117.11 -51.26
C GLU A 146 28.58 -117.32 -50.67
N LYS A 147 28.27 -118.53 -50.18
CA LYS A 147 26.99 -118.82 -49.49
C LYS A 147 26.86 -118.07 -48.16
N ILE A 148 27.95 -117.92 -47.41
CA ILE A 148 27.97 -117.13 -46.18
C ILE A 148 27.73 -115.67 -46.51
N ASP A 149 28.46 -115.11 -47.49
CA ASP A 149 28.39 -113.69 -47.83
C ASP A 149 27.00 -113.29 -48.32
N LYS A 150 26.37 -114.16 -49.11
CA LYS A 150 24.97 -114.00 -49.54
C LYS A 150 23.99 -114.04 -48.36
N ARG A 151 24.18 -114.96 -47.40
CA ARG A 151 23.33 -115.05 -46.20
C ARG A 151 23.52 -113.85 -45.26
N THR A 152 24.73 -113.32 -45.12
CA THR A 152 25.00 -112.10 -44.35
C THR A 152 24.40 -110.88 -45.02
N GLY A 153 24.52 -110.75 -46.35
CA GLY A 153 23.87 -109.67 -47.11
C GLY A 153 22.35 -109.69 -47.00
N ASP A 154 21.72 -110.87 -47.11
CA ASP A 154 20.28 -111.03 -46.94
C ASP A 154 19.81 -110.71 -45.50
N SER A 155 20.61 -111.11 -44.50
CA SER A 155 20.34 -110.81 -43.09
C SER A 155 20.50 -109.33 -42.77
N GLU A 156 21.50 -108.65 -43.33
CA GLU A 156 21.70 -107.20 -43.18
C GLU A 156 20.56 -106.41 -43.84
N ASN A 157 20.10 -106.84 -45.02
CA ASN A 157 18.96 -106.25 -45.69
C ASN A 157 17.64 -106.49 -44.95
N TYR A 158 17.49 -107.63 -44.27
CA TYR A 158 16.36 -107.88 -43.37
C TYR A 158 16.43 -106.97 -42.13
N LEU A 159 17.59 -106.86 -41.48
CA LEU A 159 17.79 -105.97 -40.33
C LEU A 159 17.51 -104.50 -40.69
N LYS A 160 17.99 -104.01 -41.83
CA LYS A 160 17.69 -102.65 -42.31
C LYS A 160 16.21 -102.42 -42.57
N ARG A 161 15.45 -103.45 -42.99
CA ARG A 161 13.99 -103.35 -43.15
C ARG A 161 13.27 -103.29 -41.81
N VAL A 162 13.68 -104.13 -40.86
CA VAL A 162 13.14 -104.11 -39.49
C VAL A 162 13.44 -102.78 -38.80
N GLU A 163 14.67 -102.29 -38.92
CA GLU A 163 15.10 -101.00 -38.36
C GLU A 163 14.29 -99.83 -38.95
N ARG A 164 14.07 -99.80 -40.28
CA ARG A 164 13.19 -98.79 -40.90
C ARG A 164 11.75 -98.91 -40.43
N GLY A 165 11.24 -100.14 -40.25
CA GLY A 165 9.90 -100.39 -39.72
C GLY A 165 9.73 -99.85 -38.30
N ILE A 166 10.68 -100.16 -37.41
CA ILE A 166 10.70 -99.69 -36.01
C ILE A 166 10.85 -98.17 -35.95
N ASN A 167 11.75 -97.59 -36.73
CA ASN A 167 11.93 -96.13 -36.76
C ASN A 167 10.70 -95.40 -37.31
N HIS A 168 9.99 -96.00 -38.28
CA HIS A 168 8.74 -95.44 -38.78
C HIS A 168 7.61 -95.52 -37.75
N SER A 169 7.46 -96.66 -37.05
CA SER A 169 6.46 -96.79 -35.99
C SER A 169 6.74 -95.85 -34.82
N LEU A 170 8.00 -95.72 -34.40
CA LEU A 170 8.41 -94.78 -33.34
C LEU A 170 8.15 -93.33 -33.72
N ARG A 171 8.45 -92.91 -34.95
CA ARG A 171 8.14 -91.54 -35.42
C ARG A 171 6.65 -91.28 -35.46
N LYS A 172 5.85 -92.27 -35.89
CA LYS A 172 4.40 -92.16 -35.92
C LYS A 172 3.82 -92.03 -34.51
N GLU A 173 4.22 -92.92 -33.60
CA GLU A 173 3.81 -92.89 -32.20
C GLU A 173 4.22 -91.59 -31.52
N GLN A 174 5.44 -91.11 -31.77
CA GLN A 174 5.91 -89.85 -31.23
C GLN A 174 5.14 -88.64 -31.78
N SER A 175 4.75 -88.67 -33.06
CA SER A 175 3.88 -87.63 -33.64
C SER A 175 2.47 -87.64 -33.04
N GLU A 176 1.91 -88.82 -32.80
CA GLU A 176 0.60 -88.99 -32.16
C GLU A 176 0.64 -88.51 -30.70
N ILE A 177 1.70 -88.85 -29.95
CA ILE A 177 1.91 -88.36 -28.58
C ILE A 177 2.09 -86.84 -28.56
N THR A 178 2.83 -86.25 -29.51
CA THR A 178 2.98 -84.79 -29.56
C THR A 178 1.68 -84.08 -29.86
N GLU A 179 0.84 -84.62 -30.74
CA GLU A 179 -0.45 -83.99 -31.06
C GLU A 179 -1.43 -84.14 -29.89
N GLN A 180 -1.47 -85.30 -29.21
CA GLN A 180 -2.25 -85.48 -27.98
C GLN A 180 -1.81 -84.52 -26.87
N ASN A 181 -0.50 -84.37 -26.65
CA ASN A 181 0.01 -83.44 -25.65
C ASN A 181 -0.34 -81.99 -25.99
N LYS A 182 -0.31 -81.63 -27.28
CA LYS A 182 -0.70 -80.30 -27.75
C LYS A 182 -2.19 -80.04 -27.53
N GLU A 183 -3.07 -81.01 -27.81
CA GLU A 183 -4.50 -80.91 -27.53
C GLU A 183 -4.78 -80.75 -26.03
N ILE A 184 -4.12 -81.54 -25.17
CA ILE A 184 -4.23 -81.44 -23.71
C ILE A 184 -3.75 -80.07 -23.21
N LEU A 185 -2.62 -79.57 -23.71
CA LEU A 185 -2.11 -78.25 -23.33
C LEU A 185 -3.06 -77.12 -23.77
N LEU A 186 -3.66 -77.24 -24.95
CA LEU A 186 -4.66 -76.27 -25.43
C LEU A 186 -5.93 -76.29 -24.58
N SER A 187 -6.42 -77.47 -24.18
CA SER A 187 -7.60 -77.55 -23.31
C SER A 187 -7.32 -76.95 -21.93
N ILE A 188 -6.16 -77.28 -21.32
CA ILE A 188 -5.74 -76.69 -20.03
C ILE A 188 -5.61 -75.18 -20.14
N PHE A 189 -5.07 -74.68 -21.25
CA PHE A 189 -4.91 -73.23 -21.47
C PHE A 189 -6.26 -72.52 -21.62
N GLU A 190 -7.19 -73.07 -22.40
CA GLU A 190 -8.53 -72.49 -22.57
C GLU A 190 -9.35 -72.56 -21.27
N ASP A 191 -9.25 -73.65 -20.52
CA ASP A 191 -9.89 -73.78 -19.20
C ASP A 191 -9.32 -72.76 -18.21
N GLY A 192 -7.99 -72.62 -18.14
CA GLY A 192 -7.34 -71.63 -17.28
C GLY A 192 -7.67 -70.18 -17.69
N ARG A 193 -7.78 -69.91 -19.00
CA ARG A 193 -8.21 -68.61 -19.51
C ARG A 193 -9.66 -68.31 -19.12
N LYS A 194 -10.54 -69.29 -19.19
CA LYS A 194 -11.95 -69.15 -18.80
C LYS A 194 -12.07 -68.91 -17.29
N GLU A 195 -11.35 -69.66 -16.46
CA GLU A 195 -11.34 -69.48 -15.01
C GLU A 195 -10.81 -68.09 -14.62
N LEU A 196 -9.71 -67.64 -15.24
CA LEU A 196 -9.18 -66.28 -15.03
C LEU A 196 -10.19 -65.20 -15.41
N LYS A 197 -10.93 -65.40 -16.49
CA LYS A 197 -11.99 -64.48 -16.92
C LYS A 197 -13.13 -64.44 -15.90
N ASP A 198 -13.60 -65.60 -15.43
CA ASP A 198 -14.68 -65.70 -14.45
C ASP A 198 -14.27 -65.09 -13.10
N ILE A 199 -13.03 -65.31 -12.66
CA ILE A 199 -12.45 -64.68 -11.46
C ILE A 199 -12.37 -63.16 -11.64
N SER A 200 -11.91 -62.69 -12.80
CA SER A 200 -11.82 -61.26 -13.11
C SER A 200 -13.19 -60.60 -13.10
N GLU A 201 -14.20 -61.21 -13.73
CA GLU A 201 -15.57 -60.69 -13.78
C GLU A 201 -16.24 -60.72 -12.40
N SER A 202 -16.04 -61.77 -11.62
CA SER A 202 -16.53 -61.88 -10.24
C SER A 202 -15.89 -60.84 -9.33
N SER A 203 -14.57 -60.64 -9.45
CA SER A 203 -13.83 -59.62 -8.68
C SER A 203 -14.26 -58.21 -9.07
N ALA A 204 -14.44 -57.94 -10.37
CA ALA A 204 -14.93 -56.65 -10.85
C ALA A 204 -16.35 -56.36 -10.33
N LYS A 205 -17.25 -57.34 -10.34
CA LYS A 205 -18.61 -57.20 -9.79
C LYS A 205 -18.59 -56.92 -8.29
N LYS A 206 -17.79 -57.66 -7.52
CA LYS A 206 -17.64 -57.42 -6.07
C LYS A 206 -17.10 -56.02 -5.79
N LEU A 207 -16.05 -55.61 -6.50
CA LEU A 207 -15.48 -54.28 -6.37
C LEU A 207 -16.51 -53.20 -6.70
N HIS A 208 -17.31 -53.38 -7.75
CA HIS A 208 -18.34 -52.41 -8.12
C HIS A 208 -19.43 -52.28 -7.05
N ILE A 209 -19.87 -53.40 -6.47
CA ILE A 209 -20.84 -53.41 -5.36
C ILE A 209 -20.27 -52.72 -4.12
N ASP A 210 -19.00 -52.96 -3.78
CA ASP A 210 -18.35 -52.32 -2.64
C ASP A 210 -18.16 -50.81 -2.86
N ILE A 211 -17.79 -50.40 -4.07
CA ILE A 211 -17.68 -48.98 -4.46
C ILE A 211 -19.06 -48.32 -4.34
N ASP A 212 -20.11 -48.92 -4.87
CA ASP A 212 -21.47 -48.35 -4.83
C ASP A 212 -21.97 -48.25 -3.38
N LYS A 213 -21.73 -49.29 -2.57
CA LYS A 213 -22.08 -49.28 -1.15
C LYS A 213 -21.35 -48.16 -0.41
N LYS A 214 -20.03 -48.02 -0.62
CA LYS A 214 -19.22 -46.98 0.04
C LYS A 214 -19.57 -45.58 -0.47
N SER A 215 -19.86 -45.43 -1.75
CA SER A 215 -20.32 -44.18 -2.35
C SER A 215 -21.65 -43.74 -1.75
N ASN A 216 -22.61 -44.67 -1.60
CA ASN A 216 -23.90 -44.41 -0.98
C ASN A 216 -23.78 -44.10 0.52
N GLU A 217 -22.94 -44.84 1.27
CA GLU A 217 -22.63 -44.53 2.68
C GLU A 217 -22.02 -43.13 2.83
N LEU A 218 -21.08 -42.76 1.94
CA LEU A 218 -20.44 -41.46 1.95
C LEU A 218 -21.43 -40.33 1.62
N SER A 219 -22.24 -40.51 0.57
CA SER A 219 -23.29 -39.57 0.17
C SER A 219 -24.31 -39.34 1.28
N ASN A 220 -24.79 -40.41 1.91
CA ASN A 220 -25.72 -40.32 3.06
C ASN A 220 -25.08 -39.59 4.25
N ASN A 221 -23.82 -39.89 4.57
CA ASN A 221 -23.10 -39.19 5.64
C ASN A 221 -22.92 -37.70 5.35
N PHE A 222 -22.67 -37.31 4.09
CA PHE A 222 -22.60 -35.91 3.70
C PHE A 222 -23.97 -35.23 3.79
N ASN A 223 -25.04 -35.87 3.33
CA ASN A 223 -26.40 -35.32 3.43
C ASN A 223 -26.80 -35.10 4.90
N ILE A 224 -26.54 -36.07 5.78
CA ILE A 224 -26.83 -35.93 7.22
C ILE A 224 -26.03 -34.75 7.82
N LYS A 225 -24.74 -34.63 7.50
CA LYS A 225 -23.91 -33.51 7.98
C LYS A 225 -24.41 -32.16 7.44
N TYR A 226 -24.80 -32.12 6.18
CA TYR A 226 -25.32 -30.92 5.54
C TYR A 226 -26.64 -30.46 6.18
N GLU A 227 -27.60 -31.36 6.36
CA GLU A 227 -28.87 -31.09 7.04
C GLU A 227 -28.65 -30.64 8.49
N THR A 228 -27.72 -31.29 9.21
CA THR A 228 -27.38 -30.90 10.59
C THR A 228 -26.77 -29.50 10.65
N LEU A 229 -25.94 -29.13 9.66
CA LEU A 229 -25.36 -27.79 9.59
C LEU A 229 -26.42 -26.75 9.22
N LEU A 230 -27.31 -27.07 8.27
CA LEU A 230 -28.43 -26.21 7.86
C LEU A 230 -29.34 -25.90 9.06
N GLU A 231 -29.70 -26.92 9.84
CA GLU A 231 -30.55 -26.78 11.02
C GLU A 231 -29.86 -25.96 12.13
N ASN A 232 -28.55 -26.16 12.35
CA ASN A 232 -27.78 -25.35 13.29
C ASN A 232 -27.68 -23.87 12.87
N VAL A 233 -27.56 -23.60 11.56
CA VAL A 233 -27.58 -22.22 11.05
C VAL A 233 -28.96 -21.61 11.22
N ARG A 234 -30.02 -22.36 10.90
CA ARG A 234 -31.40 -21.92 11.04
C ARG A 234 -31.75 -21.56 12.47
N THR A 235 -31.48 -22.46 13.43
CA THR A 235 -31.72 -22.24 14.86
C THR A 235 -30.96 -21.04 15.40
N LYS A 236 -29.68 -20.86 15.04
CA LYS A 236 -28.90 -19.66 15.41
C LYS A 236 -29.49 -18.38 14.82
N THR A 237 -29.98 -18.44 13.58
CA THR A 237 -30.60 -17.29 12.92
C THR A 237 -31.93 -16.93 13.60
N GLU A 238 -32.74 -17.91 13.97
CA GLU A 238 -33.99 -17.71 14.72
C GLU A 238 -33.74 -17.10 16.11
N ILE A 239 -32.73 -17.58 16.84
CA ILE A 239 -32.31 -17.00 18.13
C ILE A 239 -31.87 -15.54 17.95
N ALA A 240 -31.04 -15.26 16.95
CA ALA A 240 -30.57 -13.88 16.69
C ALA A 240 -31.72 -12.93 16.30
N ILE A 241 -32.71 -13.41 15.55
CA ILE A 241 -33.92 -12.63 15.23
C ILE A 241 -34.72 -12.35 16.49
N GLN A 242 -34.85 -13.32 17.40
CA GLN A 242 -35.55 -13.13 18.66
C GLN A 242 -34.84 -12.13 19.58
N GLU A 243 -33.51 -12.25 19.74
CA GLU A 243 -32.71 -11.31 20.51
C GLU A 243 -32.82 -9.87 19.96
N LEU A 244 -32.87 -9.71 18.64
CA LEU A 244 -33.05 -8.41 17.99
C LEU A 244 -34.45 -7.84 18.22
N ASN A 245 -35.49 -8.66 18.22
CA ASN A 245 -36.85 -8.23 18.54
C ASN A 245 -36.97 -7.79 20.01
N ASP A 246 -36.41 -8.56 20.94
CA ASP A 246 -36.38 -8.22 22.37
C ASP A 246 -35.59 -6.91 22.62
N ALA A 247 -34.50 -6.69 21.88
CA ALA A 247 -33.73 -5.45 21.95
C ALA A 247 -34.51 -4.24 21.41
N ASN A 248 -35.25 -4.41 20.31
CA ASN A 248 -36.12 -3.36 19.76
C ASN A 248 -37.25 -3.00 20.72
N GLU A 249 -37.90 -3.98 21.36
CA GLU A 249 -38.95 -3.72 22.34
C GLU A 249 -38.43 -2.91 23.54
N LYS A 250 -37.24 -3.26 24.07
CA LYS A 250 -36.58 -2.50 25.13
C LYS A 250 -36.20 -1.09 24.70
N PHE A 251 -35.78 -0.92 23.44
CA PHE A 251 -35.45 0.37 22.88
C PHE A 251 -36.69 1.27 22.78
N ASP A 252 -37.80 0.74 22.28
CA ASP A 252 -39.09 1.45 22.20
C ASP A 252 -39.63 1.83 23.58
N ASP A 253 -39.54 0.95 24.58
CA ASP A 253 -39.89 1.27 25.97
C ASP A 253 -38.99 2.38 26.55
N THR A 254 -37.70 2.37 26.24
CA THR A 254 -36.76 3.41 26.68
C THR A 254 -37.07 4.75 26.03
N ILE A 255 -37.38 4.77 24.72
CA ILE A 255 -37.83 5.97 24.02
C ILE A 255 -39.12 6.49 24.64
N GLY A 256 -40.11 5.62 24.90
CA GLY A 256 -41.37 5.99 25.53
C GLY A 256 -41.17 6.64 26.91
N LYS A 257 -40.30 6.06 27.75
CA LYS A 257 -39.94 6.60 29.07
C LYS A 257 -39.23 7.95 28.97
N GLN A 258 -38.28 8.09 28.06
CA GLN A 258 -37.57 9.36 27.85
C GLN A 258 -38.51 10.46 27.33
N GLN A 259 -39.41 10.11 26.41
CA GLN A 259 -40.40 11.04 25.88
C GLN A 259 -41.38 11.50 26.98
N ALA A 260 -41.89 10.58 27.80
CA ALA A 260 -42.77 10.94 28.92
C ALA A 260 -42.07 11.82 29.97
N SER A 261 -40.79 11.53 30.27
CA SER A 261 -39.97 12.36 31.16
C SER A 261 -39.70 13.75 30.59
N PHE A 262 -39.46 13.83 29.27
CA PHE A 262 -39.27 15.09 28.56
C PHE A 262 -40.55 15.93 28.56
N GLU A 263 -41.70 15.34 28.24
CA GLU A 263 -43.01 16.02 28.28
C GLU A 263 -43.33 16.55 29.69
N THR A 264 -43.02 15.78 30.73
CA THR A 264 -43.17 16.21 32.13
C THR A 264 -42.26 17.41 32.44
N SER A 265 -41.00 17.37 32.00
CA SER A 265 -40.04 18.46 32.19
C SER A 265 -40.44 19.73 31.44
N VAL A 266 -40.99 19.60 30.23
CA VAL A 266 -41.53 20.72 29.45
C VAL A 266 -42.73 21.34 30.14
N LEU A 267 -43.67 20.54 30.67
CA LEU A 267 -44.82 21.04 31.43
C LEU A 267 -44.38 21.76 32.71
N GLU A 268 -43.41 21.21 33.44
CA GLU A 268 -42.85 21.87 34.63
C GLU A 268 -42.20 23.22 34.29
N LEU A 269 -41.43 23.27 33.19
CA LEU A 269 -40.80 24.51 32.72
C LEU A 269 -41.84 25.56 32.30
N ILE A 270 -42.89 25.15 31.59
CA ILE A 270 -44.00 26.03 31.20
C ILE A 270 -44.68 26.61 32.46
N ASN A 271 -44.90 25.80 33.48
CA ASN A 271 -45.50 26.26 34.74
C ASN A 271 -44.59 27.24 35.48
N LYS A 272 -43.28 26.95 35.58
CA LYS A 272 -42.29 27.89 36.15
C LYS A 272 -42.23 29.22 35.41
N VAL A 273 -42.25 29.18 34.08
CA VAL A 273 -42.27 30.41 33.25
C VAL A 273 -43.53 31.22 33.50
N LYS A 274 -44.70 30.56 33.59
CA LYS A 274 -45.97 31.25 33.93
C LYS A 274 -45.93 31.87 35.33
N GLU A 275 -45.40 31.18 36.32
CA GLU A 275 -45.23 31.72 37.67
C GLU A 275 -44.28 32.93 37.71
N GLU A 276 -43.15 32.86 37.01
CA GLU A 276 -42.22 33.98 36.90
C GLU A 276 -42.80 35.14 36.09
N GLU A 277 -43.63 34.88 35.07
CA GLU A 277 -44.35 35.92 34.33
C GLU A 277 -45.30 36.70 35.25
N VAL A 278 -46.04 36.00 36.12
CA VAL A 278 -46.93 36.63 37.11
C VAL A 278 -46.11 37.47 38.10
N LYS A 279 -45.06 36.90 38.70
CA LYS A 279 -44.16 37.62 39.62
C LYS A 279 -43.53 38.85 38.96
N PHE A 280 -43.14 38.75 37.69
CA PHE A 280 -42.57 39.87 36.94
C PHE A 280 -43.61 40.96 36.72
N LYS A 281 -44.85 40.62 36.33
CA LYS A 281 -45.95 41.58 36.20
C LYS A 281 -46.24 42.29 37.52
N ASP A 282 -46.24 41.56 38.64
CA ASP A 282 -46.46 42.15 39.96
C ASP A 282 -45.34 43.12 40.35
N ARG A 283 -44.07 42.72 40.17
CA ARG A 283 -42.90 43.59 40.42
C ARG A 283 -42.90 44.82 39.51
N LEU A 284 -43.27 44.64 38.24
CA LEU A 284 -43.36 45.73 37.27
C LEU A 284 -44.48 46.71 37.65
N ASN A 285 -45.64 46.20 38.06
CA ASN A 285 -46.74 47.03 38.56
C ASN A 285 -46.34 47.78 39.84
N GLU A 286 -45.70 47.12 40.80
CA GLU A 286 -45.21 47.76 42.03
C GLU A 286 -44.17 48.85 41.71
N THR A 287 -43.23 48.56 40.79
CA THR A 287 -42.23 49.53 40.32
C THR A 287 -42.90 50.72 39.65
N ILE A 288 -43.86 50.49 38.75
CA ILE A 288 -44.63 51.55 38.08
C ILE A 288 -45.38 52.40 39.11
N ILE A 289 -46.07 51.79 40.08
CA ILE A 289 -46.79 52.53 41.14
C ILE A 289 -45.81 53.38 41.95
N SER A 290 -44.65 52.80 42.33
CA SER A 290 -43.62 53.52 43.09
C SER A 290 -43.04 54.69 42.29
N GLU A 291 -42.81 54.51 40.99
CA GLU A 291 -42.20 55.51 40.11
C GLU A 291 -43.21 56.60 39.72
N ILE A 292 -44.49 56.25 39.55
CA ILE A 292 -45.59 57.23 39.45
C ILE A 292 -45.65 58.06 40.74
N GLY A 293 -45.47 57.44 41.90
CA GLY A 293 -45.36 58.13 43.19
C GLY A 293 -44.21 59.15 43.22
N LYS A 294 -43.00 58.72 42.81
CA LYS A 294 -41.83 59.59 42.69
C LYS A 294 -42.00 60.68 41.63
N TYR A 295 -42.59 60.38 40.48
CA TYR A 295 -42.86 61.36 39.44
C TYR A 295 -43.89 62.38 39.91
N LYS A 296 -44.91 61.97 40.67
CA LYS A 296 -45.91 62.89 41.24
C LYS A 296 -45.30 63.82 42.29
N SER A 297 -44.37 63.34 43.12
CA SER A 297 -43.62 64.19 44.06
C SER A 297 -42.62 65.09 43.33
N ALA A 298 -41.86 64.56 42.37
CA ALA A 298 -40.94 65.34 41.54
C ALA A 298 -41.67 66.40 40.71
N ARG A 299 -42.85 66.10 40.16
CA ARG A 299 -43.69 67.07 39.43
C ARG A 299 -44.22 68.17 40.35
N ARG A 300 -44.52 67.88 41.62
CA ARG A 300 -44.86 68.91 42.61
C ARG A 300 -43.66 69.81 42.88
N LEU A 301 -42.48 69.24 43.13
CA LEU A 301 -41.23 69.98 43.33
C LEU A 301 -40.84 70.80 42.09
N LEU A 302 -40.97 70.23 40.89
CA LEU A 302 -40.70 70.92 39.63
C LEU A 302 -41.72 72.02 39.36
N LYS A 303 -43.00 71.87 39.71
CA LYS A 303 -43.96 72.99 39.62
C LYS A 303 -43.58 74.13 40.56
N GLU A 304 -43.14 73.80 41.77
CA GLU A 304 -42.62 74.77 42.74
C GLU A 304 -41.37 75.48 42.21
N GLN A 305 -40.42 74.70 41.66
CA GLN A 305 -39.17 75.21 41.09
C GLN A 305 -39.37 75.94 39.77
N ILE A 306 -40.32 75.55 38.92
CA ILE A 306 -40.66 76.27 37.68
C ILE A 306 -41.27 77.61 38.04
N LYS A 307 -42.11 77.69 39.07
CA LYS A 307 -42.64 78.97 39.57
C LYS A 307 -41.54 79.89 40.13
N GLN A 308 -40.51 79.31 40.76
CA GLN A 308 -39.32 80.05 41.21
C GLN A 308 -38.36 80.36 40.04
N ALA A 309 -38.30 79.51 39.02
CA ALA A 309 -37.45 79.67 37.86
C ALA A 309 -38.05 80.64 36.85
N GLU A 310 -39.37 80.82 36.75
CA GLU A 310 -40.00 81.82 35.89
C GLU A 310 -39.58 83.25 36.30
N ASP A 311 -39.41 83.48 37.61
CA ASP A 311 -38.83 84.71 38.19
C ASP A 311 -37.31 84.83 37.96
N ILE A 312 -36.58 83.71 37.95
CA ILE A 312 -35.11 83.68 37.79
C ILE A 312 -34.68 83.67 36.31
N VAL A 313 -35.47 83.11 35.39
CA VAL A 313 -35.16 82.91 33.96
C VAL A 313 -35.24 84.22 33.17
N GLY A 314 -36.01 85.21 33.64
CA GLY A 314 -35.91 86.59 33.17
C GLY A 314 -34.51 87.22 33.40
N ILE A 315 -33.79 86.75 34.41
CA ILE A 315 -32.42 87.17 34.76
C ILE A 315 -31.36 86.18 34.22
N LEU A 316 -31.67 84.88 34.10
CA LEU A 316 -30.70 83.84 33.69
C LEU A 316 -30.50 83.74 32.17
N SER A 317 -31.50 84.07 31.34
CA SER A 317 -31.40 84.01 29.87
C SER A 317 -30.27 84.87 29.30
N LYS A 318 -29.96 86.01 29.96
CA LYS A 318 -28.85 86.89 29.56
C LYS A 318 -27.47 86.42 30.04
N LYS A 319 -27.39 85.64 31.12
CA LYS A 319 -26.12 85.14 31.69
C LYS A 319 -25.69 83.80 31.07
N ALA A 320 -26.64 82.99 30.62
CA ALA A 320 -26.39 81.66 30.05
C ALA A 320 -25.64 81.70 28.71
N MET A 321 -26.05 82.57 27.77
CA MET A 321 -25.41 82.64 26.44
C MET A 321 -23.95 83.14 26.49
N ALA A 322 -23.64 84.14 27.33
CA ALA A 322 -22.27 84.61 27.51
C ALA A 322 -21.39 83.54 28.18
N HIS A 323 -21.96 82.78 29.12
CA HIS A 323 -21.25 81.68 29.80
C HIS A 323 -20.97 80.51 28.85
N GLU A 324 -21.88 80.19 27.93
CA GLU A 324 -21.71 79.11 26.96
C GLU A 324 -20.56 79.37 26.00
N HIS A 325 -20.44 80.58 25.45
CA HIS A 325 -19.29 80.95 24.59
C HIS A 325 -17.96 80.95 25.35
N LEU A 326 -17.95 81.38 26.62
CA LEU A 326 -16.75 81.30 27.46
C LEU A 326 -16.37 79.86 27.82
N ARG A 327 -17.36 78.99 28.05
CA ARG A 327 -17.14 77.56 28.29
C ARG A 327 -16.60 76.88 27.04
N GLN A 328 -17.16 77.18 25.87
CA GLN A 328 -16.67 76.69 24.60
C GLN A 328 -15.24 77.17 24.32
N ALA A 329 -14.94 78.45 24.57
CA ALA A 329 -13.56 78.96 24.50
C ALA A 329 -12.61 78.17 25.41
N ARG A 330 -13.01 77.87 26.66
CA ARG A 330 -12.18 77.07 27.58
C ARG A 330 -11.93 75.65 27.05
N GLN A 331 -12.91 75.03 26.41
CA GLN A 331 -12.74 73.71 25.80
C GLN A 331 -11.76 73.78 24.62
N GLU A 332 -11.88 74.78 23.76
CA GLU A 332 -10.96 75.00 22.64
C GLU A 332 -9.52 75.28 23.12
N TYR A 333 -9.35 76.02 24.22
CA TYR A 333 -8.05 76.24 24.87
C TYR A 333 -7.40 74.94 25.34
N ILE A 334 -8.19 74.05 25.98
CA ILE A 334 -7.69 72.75 26.45
C ILE A 334 -7.29 71.89 25.26
N ASN A 335 -8.14 71.84 24.22
CA ASN A 335 -7.84 71.10 22.99
C ASN A 335 -6.55 71.64 22.34
N TYR A 336 -6.39 72.95 22.24
CA TYR A 336 -5.16 73.59 21.76
C TYR A 336 -3.90 73.07 22.49
N TRP A 337 -3.90 73.08 23.81
CA TRP A 337 -2.74 72.60 24.59
C TRP A 337 -2.47 71.10 24.40
N ILE A 338 -3.53 70.28 24.32
CA ILE A 338 -3.40 68.85 24.07
C ILE A 338 -2.79 68.61 22.69
N PHE A 339 -3.33 69.23 21.63
CA PHE A 339 -2.84 69.10 20.27
C PHE A 339 -1.42 69.65 20.10
N GLN A 340 -1.10 70.78 20.74
CA GLN A 340 0.24 71.34 20.69
C GLN A 340 1.26 70.47 21.44
N GLY A 341 0.92 70.01 22.64
CA GLY A 341 1.80 69.17 23.46
C GLY A 341 2.07 67.83 22.78
N THR A 342 1.03 67.18 22.26
CA THR A 342 1.16 65.92 21.50
C THR A 342 1.94 66.13 20.21
N GLY A 343 1.68 67.18 19.44
CA GLY A 343 2.43 67.51 18.22
C GLY A 343 3.93 67.74 18.47
N LEU A 344 4.28 68.50 19.52
CA LEU A 344 5.68 68.70 19.93
C LEU A 344 6.35 67.40 20.38
N LEU A 345 5.63 66.53 21.09
CA LEU A 345 6.14 65.23 21.49
C LEU A 345 6.46 64.33 20.29
N PHE A 346 5.59 64.30 19.27
CA PHE A 346 5.86 63.59 18.02
C PHE A 346 7.09 64.14 17.29
N LEU A 347 7.26 65.46 17.22
CA LEU A 347 8.45 66.07 16.62
C LEU A 347 9.72 65.76 17.43
N PHE A 348 9.65 65.80 18.76
CA PHE A 348 10.76 65.43 19.63
C PHE A 348 11.17 63.97 19.42
N PHE A 349 10.18 63.07 19.34
CA PHE A 349 10.43 61.67 19.03
C PHE A 349 11.01 61.48 17.62
N ALA A 350 10.58 62.27 16.64
CA ALA A 350 11.15 62.25 15.30
C ALA A 350 12.61 62.70 15.28
N ILE A 351 12.97 63.72 16.08
CA ILE A 351 14.36 64.15 16.25
C ILE A 351 15.18 63.05 16.93
N LEU A 352 14.68 62.46 18.02
CA LEU A 352 15.36 61.36 18.70
C LEU A 352 15.58 60.16 17.77
N MET A 353 14.55 59.79 17.00
CA MET A 353 14.65 58.71 16.01
C MET A 353 15.58 59.06 14.87
N SER A 354 15.60 60.32 14.41
CA SER A 354 16.57 60.78 13.41
C SER A 354 18.00 60.68 13.94
N VAL A 355 18.25 61.11 15.19
CA VAL A 355 19.57 60.98 15.84
C VAL A 355 19.94 59.51 16.05
N ALA A 356 19.00 58.65 16.42
CA ALA A 356 19.24 57.22 16.55
C ALA A 356 19.61 56.57 15.22
N ILE A 357 18.84 56.88 14.17
CA ILE A 357 19.03 56.34 12.83
C ILE A 357 20.33 56.84 12.23
N PHE A 358 20.61 58.14 12.30
CA PHE A 358 21.83 58.73 11.72
C PHE A 358 23.02 58.73 12.69
N GLY A 359 22.86 58.25 13.92
CA GLY A 359 23.89 58.26 14.96
C GLY A 359 25.15 57.51 14.55
N ASP A 360 24.98 56.35 13.90
CA ASP A 360 26.10 55.60 13.32
C ASP A 360 26.84 56.39 12.24
N SER A 361 26.11 57.14 11.40
CA SER A 361 26.70 58.01 10.37
C SER A 361 27.42 59.23 10.96
N LEU A 362 27.05 59.64 12.18
CA LEU A 362 27.67 60.74 12.92
C LEU A 362 28.75 60.27 13.91
N GLY A 363 28.97 58.96 14.04
CA GLY A 363 29.91 58.38 15.01
C GLY A 363 29.46 58.46 16.48
N LEU A 364 28.19 58.78 16.74
CA LEU A 364 27.61 58.90 18.08
C LEU A 364 27.03 57.55 18.53
N LYS A 365 27.82 56.77 19.28
CA LYS A 365 27.35 55.51 19.89
C LYS A 365 26.55 55.81 21.17
N LEU A 366 25.22 55.83 21.07
CA LEU A 366 24.32 55.96 22.22
C LEU A 366 23.92 54.55 22.73
N PRO A 367 24.44 54.07 23.88
CA PRO A 367 24.27 52.67 24.31
C PRO A 367 22.82 52.27 24.60
N TRP A 368 21.96 53.23 24.94
CA TRP A 368 20.55 52.98 25.25
C TRP A 368 19.64 52.88 24.01
N LEU A 369 20.17 53.19 22.83
CA LEU A 369 19.47 53.15 21.54
C LEU A 369 19.86 51.94 20.67
N SER A 370 20.81 51.12 21.11
CA SER A 370 21.30 49.95 20.38
C SER A 370 20.20 48.92 20.09
N TRP A 371 19.28 48.72 21.02
CA TRP A 371 18.13 47.81 20.86
C TRP A 371 17.26 48.15 19.65
N LEU A 372 17.12 49.45 19.32
CA LEU A 372 16.27 49.89 18.21
C LEU A 372 16.94 49.64 16.85
N ILE A 373 18.27 49.60 16.83
CA ILE A 373 19.09 49.25 15.66
C ILE A 373 19.05 47.72 15.44
N GLU A 374 19.09 46.92 16.51
CA GLU A 374 19.00 45.46 16.44
C GLU A 374 17.66 44.96 15.86
N PHE A 375 16.55 45.68 16.09
CA PHE A 375 15.24 45.32 15.50
C PHE A 375 15.26 45.34 13.97
N GLN A 376 16.14 46.11 13.33
CA GLN A 376 16.26 46.16 11.88
C GLN A 376 17.17 45.06 11.29
N LEU A 377 18.07 44.49 12.09
CA LEU A 377 19.05 43.48 11.65
C LEU A 377 18.56 42.04 11.79
N ASN A 378 17.56 41.77 12.64
CA ASN A 378 17.07 40.41 12.88
C ASN A 378 16.11 39.85 11.80
N ASN A 379 15.68 40.67 10.83
CA ASN A 379 14.87 40.19 9.71
C ASN A 379 15.70 40.10 8.42
N GLY A 380 16.46 39.01 8.32
CA GLY A 380 16.93 38.48 7.03
C GLY A 380 18.34 38.90 6.63
N SER A 381 19.24 37.93 6.74
CA SER A 381 20.56 37.86 6.12
C SER A 381 20.67 38.60 4.79
N THR A 382 21.53 39.62 4.73
CA THR A 382 22.19 39.97 3.47
C THR A 382 23.66 40.24 3.76
N THR A 383 24.46 39.20 3.52
CA THR A 383 25.87 39.36 3.16
C THR A 383 25.95 40.38 2.03
N LEU A 384 26.51 41.55 2.34
CA LEU A 384 26.70 42.66 1.43
C LEU A 384 27.67 42.24 0.31
N ASP A 385 27.12 41.92 -0.85
CA ASP A 385 27.85 41.91 -2.12
C ASP A 385 28.02 43.39 -2.57
N PRO A 386 29.26 43.90 -2.66
CA PRO A 386 29.56 45.31 -2.94
C PRO A 386 29.21 45.78 -4.37
N THR A 387 28.61 44.94 -5.21
CA THR A 387 28.23 45.30 -6.59
C THR A 387 26.83 45.91 -6.72
N LYS A 388 26.04 46.01 -5.65
CA LYS A 388 24.69 46.60 -5.67
C LYS A 388 24.66 48.04 -5.15
N VAL A 389 25.09 48.99 -5.98
CA VAL A 389 24.98 50.46 -5.76
C VAL A 389 23.52 50.92 -5.49
N GLY A 390 22.51 50.07 -5.72
CA GLY A 390 21.11 50.33 -5.35
C GLY A 390 20.75 50.09 -3.87
N SER A 391 21.60 49.46 -3.05
CA SER A 391 21.27 49.09 -1.67
C SER A 391 21.39 50.26 -0.68
N GLU A 392 22.41 51.12 -0.84
CA GLU A 392 22.64 52.26 0.06
C GLU A 392 21.55 53.32 -0.08
N ALA A 393 21.17 53.65 -1.32
CA ALA A 393 20.06 54.55 -1.59
C ALA A 393 18.75 54.00 -1.01
N SER A 394 18.47 52.70 -1.15
CA SER A 394 17.26 52.07 -0.60
C SER A 394 17.19 52.22 0.92
N TRP A 395 18.30 52.04 1.62
CA TRP A 395 18.33 52.19 3.07
C TRP A 395 18.20 53.64 3.52
N PHE A 396 18.83 54.58 2.81
CA PHE A 396 18.64 56.01 3.03
C PHE A 396 17.17 56.44 2.84
N PHE A 397 16.49 55.96 1.80
CA PHE A 397 15.07 56.24 1.59
C PHE A 397 14.18 55.65 2.69
N LYS A 398 14.47 54.45 3.20
CA LYS A 398 13.74 53.88 4.34
C LYS A 398 13.86 54.75 5.59
N ARG A 399 15.06 55.26 5.88
CA ARG A 399 15.33 56.15 7.01
C ARG A 399 14.58 57.48 6.90
N ILE A 400 14.65 58.11 5.73
CA ILE A 400 13.90 59.34 5.45
C ILE A 400 12.40 59.08 5.53
N SER A 401 11.91 57.96 5.01
CA SER A 401 10.49 57.63 5.04
C SER A 401 9.97 57.48 6.47
N ILE A 402 10.75 56.88 7.38
CA ILE A 402 10.37 56.76 8.79
C ILE A 402 10.29 58.13 9.46
N ILE A 403 11.28 59.00 9.22
CA ILE A 403 11.27 60.37 9.76
C ILE A 403 10.10 61.17 9.20
N LEU A 404 9.81 61.05 7.90
CA LEU A 404 8.65 61.69 7.28
C LEU A 404 7.33 61.19 7.88
N LEU A 405 7.21 59.87 8.09
CA LEU A 405 6.03 59.25 8.68
C LEU A 405 5.81 59.70 10.14
N LEU A 406 6.88 59.96 10.88
CA LEU A 406 6.81 60.42 12.27
C LEU A 406 6.54 61.93 12.38
N THR A 407 7.11 62.72 11.46
CA THR A 407 6.96 64.18 11.45
C THR A 407 5.60 64.63 10.92
N ALA A 408 5.00 63.91 9.95
CA ALA A 408 3.74 64.31 9.33
C ALA A 408 2.55 64.40 10.33
N PRO A 409 2.31 63.41 11.22
CA PRO A 409 1.30 63.54 12.27
C PRO A 409 1.59 64.70 13.23
N GLY A 410 2.87 64.89 13.62
CA GLY A 410 3.27 65.99 14.50
C GLY A 410 2.93 67.37 13.92
N LEU A 411 3.24 67.59 12.64
CA LEU A 411 2.92 68.82 11.92
C LEU A 411 1.41 69.03 11.76
N TYR A 412 0.65 67.95 11.49
CA TYR A 412 -0.80 68.01 11.42
C TYR A 412 -1.42 68.43 12.77
N LEU A 413 -0.99 67.82 13.87
CA LEU A 413 -1.48 68.14 15.21
C LEU A 413 -1.17 69.60 15.59
N LEU A 414 0.02 70.10 15.24
CA LEU A 414 0.38 71.51 15.45
C LEU A 414 -0.48 72.47 14.62
N LYS A 415 -0.83 72.08 13.39
CA LYS A 415 -1.75 72.84 12.53
C LYS A 415 -3.15 72.90 13.12
N GLU A 416 -3.68 71.78 13.59
CA GLU A 416 -4.99 71.75 14.23
C GLU A 416 -4.99 72.50 15.56
N ALA A 417 -3.89 72.45 16.33
CA ALA A 417 -3.70 73.25 17.53
C ALA A 417 -3.85 74.75 17.24
N ALA A 418 -3.19 75.26 16.20
CA ALA A 418 -3.35 76.65 15.80
C ALA A 418 -4.80 76.99 15.40
N GLY A 419 -5.51 76.05 14.77
CA GLY A 419 -6.93 76.13 14.49
C GLY A 419 -7.77 76.30 15.77
N HIS A 420 -7.53 75.46 16.78
CA HIS A 420 -8.19 75.53 18.08
C HIS A 420 -7.88 76.84 18.82
N ARG A 421 -6.65 77.34 18.76
CA ARG A 421 -6.28 78.65 19.35
C ARG A 421 -7.00 79.82 18.69
N ALA A 422 -7.17 79.76 17.37
CA ALA A 422 -7.94 80.78 16.65
C ALA A 422 -9.43 80.74 17.03
N LYS A 423 -10.01 79.54 17.12
CA LYS A 423 -11.39 79.34 17.58
C LYS A 423 -11.59 79.81 19.01
N GLU A 424 -10.67 79.46 19.93
CA GLU A 424 -10.67 79.93 21.31
C GLU A 424 -10.70 81.47 21.36
N ASN A 425 -9.77 82.14 20.68
CA ASN A 425 -9.70 83.59 20.67
C ASN A 425 -11.00 84.21 20.16
N LEU A 426 -11.59 83.63 19.10
CA LEU A 426 -12.87 84.08 18.55
C LEU A 426 -14.01 83.91 19.56
N TYR A 427 -14.16 82.73 20.18
CA TYR A 427 -15.20 82.48 21.18
C TYR A 427 -15.01 83.32 22.44
N ARG A 428 -13.76 83.55 22.85
CA ARG A 428 -13.43 84.42 23.98
C ARG A 428 -13.78 85.87 23.68
N GLN A 429 -13.44 86.36 22.48
CA GLN A 429 -13.85 87.70 22.03
C GLN A 429 -15.36 87.84 22.01
N ARG A 430 -16.09 86.88 21.43
CA ARG A 430 -17.56 86.87 21.39
C ARG A 430 -18.17 86.81 22.79
N GLY A 431 -17.64 85.95 23.66
CA GLY A 431 -18.08 85.85 25.05
C GLY A 431 -17.90 87.15 25.82
N ILE A 432 -16.75 87.82 25.65
CA ILE A 432 -16.48 89.14 26.25
C ILE A 432 -17.38 90.21 25.65
N GLN A 433 -17.55 90.25 24.33
CA GLN A 433 -18.44 91.20 23.66
C GLN A 433 -19.89 91.04 24.14
N LEU A 434 -20.42 89.81 24.19
CA LEU A 434 -21.77 89.54 24.70
C LEU A 434 -21.93 89.92 26.18
N ALA A 435 -20.90 89.68 26.99
CA ALA A 435 -20.89 90.11 28.38
C ALA A 435 -20.86 91.65 28.52
N ALA A 436 -20.13 92.36 27.66
CA ALA A 436 -19.98 93.81 27.67
C ALA A 436 -21.15 94.57 27.04
N ILE A 437 -21.91 93.94 26.13
CA ILE A 437 -23.08 94.53 25.47
C ILE A 437 -24.18 94.87 26.48
N SER A 438 -24.38 94.05 27.52
CA SER A 438 -25.46 94.27 28.48
C SER A 438 -25.30 95.56 29.30
N PRO A 439 -24.11 95.86 29.88
CA PRO A 439 -23.83 97.17 30.48
C PRO A 439 -24.00 98.33 29.49
N TYR A 440 -23.43 98.22 28.28
CA TYR A 440 -23.46 99.31 27.29
C TYR A 440 -24.88 99.64 26.81
N LEU A 441 -25.72 98.62 26.59
CA LEU A 441 -27.12 98.81 26.20
C LEU A 441 -27.98 99.41 27.32
N SER A 442 -27.56 99.33 28.58
CA SER A 442 -28.33 99.87 29.70
C SER A 442 -28.28 101.40 29.79
N GLU A 443 -27.22 102.02 29.27
CA GLU A 443 -27.01 103.48 29.24
C GLU A 443 -27.71 104.18 28.06
N LEU A 444 -28.05 103.43 27.01
CA LEU A 444 -28.72 103.95 25.80
C LEU A 444 -30.23 104.10 25.98
N GLU A 445 -30.82 105.09 25.31
CA GLU A 445 -32.27 105.28 25.24
C GLU A 445 -32.99 104.07 24.62
N PRO A 446 -34.26 103.80 24.98
CA PRO A 446 -34.96 102.59 24.56
C PRO A 446 -35.05 102.38 23.03
N ASN A 447 -35.15 103.48 22.27
CA ASN A 447 -35.27 103.43 20.80
C ASN A 447 -33.93 103.05 20.13
N GLU A 448 -32.83 103.66 20.54
CA GLU A 448 -31.49 103.36 20.03
C GLU A 448 -31.04 101.95 20.43
N ARG A 449 -31.40 101.52 21.65
CA ARG A 449 -31.14 100.17 22.15
C ARG A 449 -31.69 99.07 21.23
N ASN A 450 -32.87 99.27 20.66
CA ASN A 450 -33.48 98.29 19.76
C ASN A 450 -32.82 98.28 18.38
N ALA A 451 -32.35 99.43 17.87
CA ALA A 451 -31.58 99.50 16.63
C ALA A 451 -30.21 98.81 16.78
N VAL A 452 -29.48 99.12 17.85
CA VAL A 452 -28.18 98.50 18.16
C VAL A 452 -28.33 96.98 18.37
N LYS A 453 -29.39 96.52 19.04
CA LYS A 453 -29.69 95.07 19.14
C LYS A 453 -29.86 94.40 17.79
N LYS A 454 -30.58 95.02 16.84
CA LYS A 454 -30.77 94.46 15.49
C LYS A 454 -29.44 94.33 14.76
N ASP A 455 -28.58 95.34 14.86
CA ASP A 455 -27.28 95.33 14.20
C ASP A 455 -26.30 94.33 14.85
N LEU A 456 -26.31 94.24 16.18
CA LEU A 456 -25.55 93.21 16.92
C LEU A 456 -26.01 91.80 16.53
N VAL A 457 -27.31 91.53 16.51
CA VAL A 457 -27.85 90.23 16.05
C VAL A 457 -27.38 89.93 14.64
N LYS A 458 -27.43 90.89 13.71
CA LYS A 458 -26.93 90.72 12.35
C LYS A 458 -25.43 90.40 12.33
N SER A 459 -24.62 91.09 13.14
CA SER A 459 -23.18 90.85 13.24
C SER A 459 -22.84 89.50 13.88
N PHE A 460 -23.53 89.08 14.95
CA PHE A 460 -23.25 87.82 15.66
C PHE A 460 -23.73 86.59 14.91
N PHE A 461 -24.85 86.68 14.19
CA PHE A 461 -25.45 85.56 13.47
C PHE A 461 -25.07 85.51 11.98
N SER A 462 -24.39 86.53 11.44
CA SER A 462 -23.73 86.39 10.15
C SER A 462 -22.53 85.46 10.30
N PHE A 463 -22.62 84.26 9.73
CA PHE A 463 -21.55 83.25 9.74
C PHE A 463 -20.30 83.80 9.05
N HIS A 464 -19.45 84.50 9.79
CA HIS A 464 -18.10 84.80 9.37
C HIS A 464 -17.28 83.52 9.59
N ASP A 465 -17.31 82.61 8.62
CA ASP A 465 -16.31 81.56 8.44
C ASP A 465 -14.99 82.22 8.00
N GLY A 466 -14.45 83.05 8.88
CA GLY A 466 -13.14 83.63 8.73
C GLY A 466 -12.17 82.48 8.64
N LYS A 467 -11.71 82.16 7.42
CA LYS A 467 -10.64 81.20 7.18
C LYS A 467 -9.52 81.55 8.16
N VAL A 468 -9.23 80.65 9.07
CA VAL A 468 -8.22 80.84 10.12
C VAL A 468 -6.93 81.31 9.45
N ASP A 469 -6.33 82.41 9.93
CA ASP A 469 -5.09 82.95 9.38
C ASP A 469 -3.93 82.01 9.73
N THR A 470 -3.81 80.90 8.99
CA THR A 470 -2.81 79.84 9.21
C THR A 470 -1.42 80.23 8.70
N LYS A 471 -1.19 81.50 8.35
CA LYS A 471 0.08 81.99 7.81
C LYS A 471 1.29 81.75 8.71
N ASN A 472 1.08 81.65 10.04
CA ASN A 472 2.15 81.41 11.01
C ASN A 472 2.44 79.93 11.28
N VAL A 473 1.67 78.99 10.69
CA VAL A 473 1.95 77.55 10.80
C VAL A 473 2.67 77.11 9.52
N PRO A 474 3.83 76.44 9.61
CA PRO A 474 4.50 75.86 8.45
C PRO A 474 3.54 74.92 7.70
N ASP A 475 3.08 75.32 6.52
CA ASP A 475 2.26 74.47 5.68
C ASP A 475 3.17 73.75 4.70
N PHE A 476 3.67 72.59 5.13
CA PHE A 476 4.58 71.76 4.34
C PHE A 476 4.06 71.47 2.93
N ILE A 477 2.74 71.36 2.72
CA ILE A 477 2.15 71.13 1.40
C ILE A 477 2.23 72.39 0.53
N ARG A 478 1.98 73.55 1.13
CA ARG A 478 2.17 74.84 0.44
C ARG A 478 3.64 75.05 0.11
N ASP A 479 4.54 74.80 1.05
CA ASP A 479 5.98 74.97 0.89
C ASP A 479 6.54 73.96 -0.13
N LEU A 480 6.08 72.71 -0.14
CA LEU A 480 6.39 71.74 -1.20
C LEU A 480 5.85 72.18 -2.56
N LYS A 481 4.65 72.77 -2.62
CA LYS A 481 4.06 73.24 -3.88
C LYS A 481 4.80 74.46 -4.42
N GLU A 482 5.28 75.34 -3.56
CA GLU A 482 6.15 76.47 -3.92
C GLU A 482 7.53 75.95 -4.35
N THR A 483 8.12 75.00 -3.62
CA THR A 483 9.42 74.39 -3.96
C THR A 483 9.37 73.60 -5.27
N THR A 484 8.33 72.80 -5.51
CA THR A 484 8.14 72.07 -6.78
C THR A 484 7.85 73.02 -7.94
N LYS A 485 7.17 74.16 -7.71
CA LYS A 485 7.08 75.24 -8.70
C LYS A 485 8.44 75.83 -9.03
N ILE A 486 9.30 76.04 -8.04
CA ILE A 486 10.67 76.55 -8.22
C ILE A 486 11.52 75.51 -8.98
N ILE A 487 11.41 74.22 -8.64
CA ILE A 487 12.13 73.15 -9.35
C ILE A 487 11.65 73.04 -10.80
N ARG A 488 10.33 73.05 -11.05
CA ARG A 488 9.79 73.07 -12.42
C ARG A 488 10.16 74.33 -13.19
N SER A 489 10.21 75.50 -12.54
CA SER A 489 10.64 76.72 -13.21
C SER A 489 12.13 76.69 -13.55
N LEU A 490 12.97 76.08 -12.70
CA LEU A 490 14.39 75.82 -12.98
C LEU A 490 14.58 74.78 -14.09
N GLU A 491 13.78 73.71 -14.12
CA GLU A 491 13.82 72.69 -15.17
C GLU A 491 13.39 73.25 -16.53
N ASN A 492 12.35 74.10 -16.55
CA ASN A 492 11.94 74.83 -17.75
C ASN A 492 12.99 75.84 -18.23
N VAL A 493 13.77 76.43 -17.34
CA VAL A 493 14.90 77.31 -17.70
C VAL A 493 16.10 76.48 -18.21
N SER A 494 16.32 75.28 -17.67
CA SER A 494 17.37 74.36 -18.12
C SER A 494 17.09 73.76 -19.51
N GLN A 495 15.86 73.33 -19.79
CA GLN A 495 15.47 72.83 -21.12
C GLN A 495 15.42 73.93 -22.19
N LYS A 496 15.05 75.17 -21.82
CA LYS A 496 15.02 76.32 -22.74
C LYS A 496 16.42 76.78 -23.18
N ASN A 497 17.47 76.39 -22.48
CA ASN A 497 18.86 76.70 -22.87
C ASN A 497 19.52 75.65 -23.79
N ILE A 498 18.86 74.52 -24.10
CA ILE A 498 19.39 73.49 -25.02
C ILE A 498 18.69 73.52 -26.40
N SER A 499 17.62 74.31 -26.56
CA SER A 499 16.99 74.51 -27.88
C SER A 499 16.78 75.98 -28.21
N ARG A 500 17.74 76.47 -29.02
CA ARG A 500 17.54 77.42 -30.14
C ARG A 500 17.65 78.94 -29.85
N PRO A 501 18.00 79.70 -30.90
CA PRO A 501 19.17 80.56 -30.93
C PRO A 501 18.81 82.04 -30.76
N SER A 502 19.84 82.83 -30.47
CA SER A 502 19.81 84.28 -30.37
C SER A 502 19.07 84.93 -31.55
N ARG A 503 17.87 85.46 -31.30
CA ARG A 503 17.28 86.49 -32.15
C ARG A 503 16.59 87.56 -31.30
N ASN A 504 17.47 88.45 -30.83
CA ASN A 504 17.43 89.89 -31.02
C ASN A 504 16.05 90.58 -31.04
N ARG A 505 15.86 91.43 -30.02
CA ARG A 505 15.29 92.79 -30.07
C ARG A 505 14.06 92.99 -30.96
N ASN A 506 12.96 93.46 -30.36
CA ASN A 506 12.74 94.90 -30.22
C ASN A 506 11.38 95.24 -29.59
N ARG A 507 11.45 96.20 -28.66
CA ARG A 507 10.59 97.39 -28.55
C ARG A 507 9.06 97.27 -28.38
N ARG A 508 8.67 97.99 -27.32
CA ARG A 508 7.75 99.15 -27.27
C ARG A 508 6.33 98.91 -26.79
N ASN A 509 6.06 99.62 -25.69
CA ASN A 509 4.94 100.54 -25.46
C ASN A 509 3.51 100.03 -25.67
N ASN A 510 2.75 100.00 -24.57
CA ASN A 510 1.67 100.96 -24.27
C ASN A 510 1.11 100.58 -22.88
N ASN A 511 1.19 101.43 -21.86
CA ASN A 511 0.31 102.56 -21.54
C ASN A 511 -1.20 102.25 -21.51
N LYS A 512 -1.81 102.74 -20.41
CA LYS A 512 -3.24 102.91 -20.08
C LYS A 512 -3.92 101.69 -19.46
N ALA A 513 -4.85 101.82 -18.54
CA ALA A 513 -5.32 102.90 -17.67
C ALA A 513 -6.49 102.27 -16.89
N THR A 514 -6.78 102.83 -15.71
CA THR A 514 -8.13 103.02 -15.16
C THR A 514 -9.00 101.82 -14.74
N GLN A 515 -9.34 101.91 -13.46
CA GLN A 515 -10.67 101.84 -12.86
C GLN A 515 -11.29 100.46 -12.57
N GLY A 516 -11.77 100.38 -11.33
CA GLY A 516 -12.42 99.24 -10.69
C GLY A 516 -12.08 99.28 -9.21
#